data_AF-A0A0U3SBG1-F1
#
_entry.id   AF-A0A0U3SBG1-F1
#
_cell.length_a   1.000
_cell.length_b   1.000
_cell.length_c   1.000
_cell.angle_alpha   90.00
_cell.angle_beta   90.00
_cell.angle_gamma   90.00
#
_symmetry.space_group_name_H-M   'P 1'
#
loop_
_entity.id
_entity.type
_entity.pdbx_description
1 polymer ?
#
loop_
_entity_poly.entity_id
_entity_poly.type
_entity_poly.pdbx_seq_one_letter_code
_entity_poly.pdbx_strand_id
1 'polypeptide(L)'
;FYVKGNQAKDAAGFVGSNMVMRTHTSPVQARSLLQRGVPLYVACPGRVFRTDELDATHTPVFHQCEAIAVDKHLTMADLKGVLDKLAVAMFGEGAKTRLRPSYFPFTEPSAEMDLWFPDKKGGPGWIEWGGCGMVNPNVLRSAGIDPDLYSGFAFGVGMERTLLLRHDINDMHDLVEGDVRFSEQ
;
A
#
# COMPACT_ATOMS: atom_id res chain seq x y z
N PHE A 1 14.21 -12.35 5.98
CA PHE A 1 13.67 -11.64 4.81
C PHE A 1 14.04 -12.31 3.49
N TYR A 2 15.32 -12.61 3.28
CA TYR A 2 15.81 -13.43 2.16
C TYR A 2 15.48 -14.91 2.39
N VAL A 3 15.09 -15.60 1.32
CA VAL A 3 14.86 -17.04 1.35
C VAL A 3 16.20 -17.74 1.13
N LYS A 4 16.57 -18.67 2.02
CA LYS A 4 17.78 -19.48 1.81
C LYS A 4 17.57 -20.40 0.60
N GLY A 5 18.53 -20.45 -0.32
CA GLY A 5 18.49 -21.40 -1.44
C GLY A 5 19.86 -21.56 -2.10
N ASN A 6 20.00 -22.62 -2.89
CA ASN A 6 21.30 -23.12 -3.38
C ASN A 6 21.58 -22.75 -4.86
N GLN A 7 20.89 -21.77 -5.43
CA GLN A 7 20.69 -21.71 -6.90
C GLN A 7 21.29 -20.49 -7.62
N ALA A 8 21.71 -19.42 -6.94
CA ALA A 8 22.30 -18.27 -7.61
C ALA A 8 23.66 -17.89 -7.01
N LYS A 9 24.68 -17.78 -7.88
CA LYS A 9 25.96 -17.10 -7.57
C LYS A 9 25.82 -15.66 -8.06
N ASP A 10 26.00 -14.69 -7.17
CA ASP A 10 26.21 -13.31 -7.60
C ASP A 10 27.71 -13.02 -7.83
N ALA A 11 28.02 -11.82 -8.33
CA ALA A 11 29.39 -11.37 -8.58
C ALA A 11 30.26 -11.28 -7.31
N ALA A 12 29.64 -11.30 -6.12
CA ALA A 12 30.30 -11.28 -4.82
C ALA A 12 30.47 -12.69 -4.21
N GLY A 13 30.05 -13.75 -4.92
CA GLY A 13 30.16 -15.13 -4.46
C GLY A 13 29.10 -15.53 -3.42
N PHE A 14 28.06 -14.72 -3.22
CA PHE A 14 26.95 -15.07 -2.35
C PHE A 14 26.11 -16.17 -3.02
N VAL A 15 25.94 -17.30 -2.34
CA VAL A 15 25.06 -18.40 -2.76
C VAL A 15 23.69 -18.15 -2.15
N GLY A 16 22.91 -17.30 -2.82
CA GLY A 16 21.53 -16.95 -2.44
C GLY A 16 20.51 -17.61 -3.36
N SER A 17 19.23 -17.55 -2.99
CA SER A 17 18.13 -18.01 -3.85
C SER A 17 17.64 -16.93 -4.85
N ASN A 18 18.09 -15.68 -4.72
CA ASN A 18 17.47 -14.49 -5.34
C ASN A 18 15.96 -14.34 -5.04
N MET A 19 15.47 -14.96 -3.97
CA MET A 19 14.08 -14.87 -3.54
C MET A 19 13.97 -14.11 -2.22
N VAL A 20 12.95 -13.27 -2.13
CA VAL A 20 12.60 -12.50 -0.94
C VAL A 20 11.14 -12.70 -0.61
N MET A 21 10.82 -12.56 0.68
CA MET A 21 9.44 -12.28 1.08
C MET A 21 9.06 -10.91 0.54
N ARG A 22 7.89 -10.75 -0.08
CA ARG A 22 7.51 -9.46 -0.68
C ARG A 22 7.28 -8.39 0.40
N THR A 23 7.77 -7.18 0.18
CA THR A 23 7.59 -6.02 1.08
C THR A 23 6.30 -5.26 0.84
N HIS A 24 5.64 -5.50 -0.30
CA HIS A 24 4.47 -4.80 -0.79
C HIS A 24 3.76 -5.69 -1.84
N THR A 25 2.51 -5.39 -2.21
CA THR A 25 1.72 -6.19 -3.17
C THR A 25 1.85 -5.71 -4.62
N SER A 26 2.59 -4.62 -4.89
CA SER A 26 2.85 -4.10 -6.24
C SER A 26 3.46 -5.11 -7.24
N PRO A 27 4.24 -6.15 -6.86
CA PRO A 27 4.65 -7.18 -7.82
C PRO A 27 3.46 -7.90 -8.48
N VAL A 28 2.29 -7.95 -7.83
CA VAL A 28 1.06 -8.48 -8.43
C VAL A 28 0.51 -7.52 -9.50
N GLN A 29 0.61 -6.21 -9.28
CA GLN A 29 0.23 -5.18 -10.26
C GLN A 29 1.14 -5.24 -11.49
N ALA A 30 2.46 -5.33 -11.29
CA ALA A 30 3.42 -5.47 -12.39
C ALA A 30 3.12 -6.71 -13.25
N ARG A 31 2.85 -7.86 -12.61
CA ARG A 31 2.42 -9.08 -13.32
C ARG A 31 1.08 -8.91 -14.04
N SER A 32 0.15 -8.16 -13.46
CA SER A 32 -1.15 -7.86 -14.07
C SER A 32 -1.01 -6.99 -15.32
N LEU A 33 -0.16 -5.96 -15.28
CA LEU A 33 0.16 -5.13 -16.46
C LEU A 33 0.77 -5.97 -17.58
N LEU A 34 1.74 -6.83 -17.27
CA LEU A 34 2.39 -7.71 -18.25
C LEU A 34 1.42 -8.74 -18.87
N GLN A 35 0.47 -9.25 -18.10
CA GLN A 35 -0.44 -10.31 -18.55
C GLN A 35 -1.71 -9.79 -19.22
N ARG A 36 -2.23 -8.65 -18.76
CA ARG A 36 -3.54 -8.13 -19.17
C ARG A 36 -3.45 -6.86 -20.03
N GLY A 37 -2.32 -6.16 -19.99
CA GLY A 37 -2.16 -4.88 -20.66
C GLY A 37 -2.99 -3.76 -20.03
N VAL A 38 -3.40 -2.80 -20.85
CA VAL A 38 -4.18 -1.61 -20.47
C VAL A 38 -5.45 -1.50 -21.34
N PRO A 39 -6.55 -0.92 -20.84
CA PRO A 39 -6.70 -0.31 -19.50
C PRO A 39 -6.74 -1.34 -18.37
N LEU A 40 -6.22 -0.97 -17.20
CA LEU A 40 -6.12 -1.85 -16.03
C LEU A 40 -6.58 -1.16 -14.76
N TYR A 41 -7.52 -1.77 -14.05
CA TYR A 41 -7.99 -1.35 -12.73
C TYR A 41 -8.01 -2.58 -11.83
N VAL A 42 -7.06 -2.68 -10.90
CA VAL A 42 -6.95 -3.86 -10.02
C VAL A 42 -6.59 -3.46 -8.59
N ALA A 43 -7.21 -4.14 -7.64
CA ALA A 43 -6.82 -4.14 -6.24
C ALA A 43 -6.14 -5.46 -5.90
N CYS A 44 -5.07 -5.40 -5.12
CA CYS A 44 -4.17 -6.50 -4.79
C CYS A 44 -4.02 -6.57 -3.26
N PRO A 45 -5.01 -7.15 -2.54
CA PRO A 45 -4.85 -7.44 -1.12
C PRO A 45 -3.87 -8.58 -0.93
N GLY A 46 -3.10 -8.53 0.16
CA GLY A 46 -2.32 -9.68 0.57
C GLY A 46 -1.34 -9.41 1.68
N ARG A 47 -0.85 -10.49 2.26
CA ARG A 47 0.20 -10.47 3.28
C ARG A 47 1.54 -10.00 2.70
N VAL A 48 2.19 -9.11 3.43
CA VAL A 48 3.49 -8.51 3.14
C VAL A 48 4.36 -8.59 4.39
N PHE A 49 5.66 -8.36 4.20
CA PHE A 49 6.64 -8.61 5.24
C PHE A 49 7.56 -7.39 5.36
N ARG A 50 7.89 -7.00 6.59
CA ARG A 50 8.94 -6.02 6.91
C ARG A 50 9.81 -6.54 8.04
N THR A 51 10.91 -5.84 8.32
CA THR A 51 11.83 -6.15 9.42
C THR A 51 11.53 -5.32 10.66
N ASP A 52 10.30 -4.83 10.78
CA ASP A 52 9.85 -4.07 11.95
C ASP A 52 9.61 -5.06 13.10
N GLU A 53 10.05 -4.69 14.31
CA GLU A 53 9.75 -5.48 15.51
C GLU A 53 8.26 -5.39 15.82
N LEU A 54 7.72 -6.42 16.48
CA LEU A 54 6.35 -6.37 16.97
C LEU A 54 6.26 -5.36 18.12
N ASP A 55 5.45 -4.33 17.94
CA ASP A 55 5.11 -3.34 18.95
C ASP A 55 3.62 -2.95 18.87
N ALA A 56 3.18 -1.99 19.67
CA ALA A 56 1.76 -1.58 19.71
C ALA A 56 1.22 -1.07 18.35
N THR A 57 2.08 -0.72 17.41
CA THR A 57 1.75 -0.09 16.13
C THR A 57 2.38 -0.74 14.90
N HIS A 58 3.32 -1.67 15.08
CA HIS A 58 4.03 -2.38 14.02
C HIS A 58 4.01 -3.90 14.22
N THR A 59 4.01 -4.63 13.10
CA THR A 59 4.20 -6.08 13.07
C THR A 59 5.05 -6.45 11.86
N PRO A 60 5.97 -7.44 11.97
CA PRO A 60 6.80 -7.88 10.84
C PRO A 60 5.98 -8.51 9.71
N VAL A 61 4.75 -8.96 10.00
CA VAL A 61 3.85 -9.62 9.05
C VAL A 61 2.49 -8.96 9.12
N PHE A 62 2.13 -8.22 8.08
CA PHE A 62 0.86 -7.49 8.00
C PHE A 62 0.21 -7.66 6.63
N HIS A 63 -1.00 -7.16 6.46
CA HIS A 63 -1.73 -7.18 5.21
C HIS A 63 -1.77 -5.79 4.60
N GLN A 64 -1.46 -5.72 3.32
CA GLN A 64 -1.55 -4.50 2.55
C GLN A 64 -2.57 -4.70 1.43
N CYS A 65 -3.40 -3.68 1.20
CA CYS A 65 -4.19 -3.58 -0.01
C CYS A 65 -3.62 -2.44 -0.85
N GLU A 66 -3.13 -2.78 -2.03
CA GLU A 66 -2.73 -1.78 -3.01
C GLU A 66 -3.62 -1.85 -4.23
N ALA A 67 -3.88 -0.72 -4.84
CA ALA A 67 -4.57 -0.66 -6.12
C ALA A 67 -3.78 0.16 -7.13
N ILE A 68 -3.96 -0.18 -8.39
CA ILE A 68 -3.45 0.55 -9.53
C ILE A 68 -4.59 0.75 -10.54
N ALA A 69 -4.64 1.95 -11.11
CA ALA A 69 -5.46 2.30 -12.25
C ALA A 69 -4.53 2.83 -13.36
N VAL A 70 -4.59 2.25 -14.55
CA VAL A 70 -3.84 2.70 -15.73
C VAL A 70 -4.80 2.78 -16.91
N ASP A 71 -4.96 3.98 -17.43
CA ASP A 71 -5.86 4.29 -18.56
C ASP A 71 -5.44 5.63 -19.19
N LYS A 72 -6.10 6.02 -20.28
CA LYS A 72 -5.86 7.32 -20.90
C LYS A 72 -6.41 8.43 -20.02
N HIS A 73 -5.64 9.50 -19.89
CA HIS A 73 -6.06 10.76 -19.24
C HIS A 73 -6.33 10.67 -17.73
N LEU A 74 -5.89 9.62 -17.03
CA LEU A 74 -5.97 9.59 -15.57
C LEU A 74 -5.06 10.67 -14.95
N THR A 75 -5.59 11.37 -13.96
CA THR A 75 -4.95 12.50 -13.30
C THR A 75 -4.87 12.30 -11.79
N MET A 76 -4.13 13.19 -11.14
CA MET A 76 -4.06 13.25 -9.68
C MET A 76 -5.43 13.61 -9.04
N ALA A 77 -6.31 14.30 -9.79
CA ALA A 77 -7.67 14.57 -9.32
C ALA A 77 -8.50 13.28 -9.23
N ASP A 78 -8.32 12.35 -10.18
CA ASP A 78 -8.98 11.04 -10.15
C ASP A 78 -8.51 10.21 -8.96
N LEU A 79 -7.20 10.18 -8.70
CA LEU A 79 -6.63 9.53 -7.52
C LEU A 79 -7.23 10.12 -6.23
N LYS A 80 -7.27 11.45 -6.10
CA LYS A 80 -7.87 12.09 -4.92
C LYS A 80 -9.35 11.71 -4.77
N GLY A 81 -10.12 11.72 -5.86
CA GLY A 81 -11.54 11.34 -5.84
C GLY A 81 -11.76 9.88 -5.43
N VAL A 82 -10.91 8.96 -5.88
CA VAL A 82 -10.97 7.55 -5.47
C VAL A 82 -10.64 7.40 -3.98
N LEU A 83 -9.57 8.03 -3.52
CA LEU A 83 -9.17 7.94 -2.11
C LEU A 83 -10.18 8.59 -1.16
N ASP A 84 -10.84 9.68 -1.56
CA ASP A 84 -11.90 10.31 -0.78
C ASP A 84 -13.11 9.38 -0.63
N LYS A 85 -13.54 8.77 -1.73
CA LYS A 85 -14.62 7.78 -1.70
C LYS A 85 -14.26 6.57 -0.85
N LEU A 86 -13.01 6.10 -0.93
CA LEU A 86 -12.52 5.01 -0.10
C LEU A 86 -12.52 5.40 1.39
N ALA A 87 -12.07 6.62 1.72
CA ALA A 87 -12.09 7.12 3.09
C ALA A 87 -13.52 7.19 3.64
N VAL A 88 -14.48 7.70 2.86
CA VAL A 88 -15.89 7.75 3.25
C VAL A 88 -16.46 6.33 3.45
N ALA A 89 -16.15 5.39 2.55
CA ALA A 89 -16.60 4.00 2.69
C ALA A 89 -15.99 3.30 3.93
N MET A 90 -14.80 3.71 4.36
CA MET A 90 -14.08 3.10 5.48
C MET A 90 -14.35 3.78 6.83
N PHE A 91 -14.56 5.10 6.87
CA PHE A 91 -14.64 5.89 8.10
C PHE A 91 -15.92 6.73 8.22
N GLY A 92 -16.81 6.67 7.23
CA GLY A 92 -18.10 7.37 7.21
C GLY A 92 -18.06 8.74 6.51
N GLU A 93 -19.24 9.33 6.33
CA GLU A 93 -19.46 10.60 5.58
C GLU A 93 -18.67 11.79 6.13
N GLY A 94 -18.26 11.76 7.40
CA GLY A 94 -17.46 12.81 8.03
C GLY A 94 -15.95 12.72 7.76
N ALA A 95 -15.48 11.71 7.03
CA ALA A 95 -14.07 11.48 6.79
C ALA A 95 -13.44 12.66 6.03
N LYS A 96 -12.40 13.26 6.63
CA LYS A 96 -11.62 14.32 5.97
C LYS A 96 -10.23 13.80 5.65
N THR A 97 -9.81 14.05 4.43
CA THR A 97 -8.54 13.57 3.88
C THR A 97 -7.68 14.74 3.42
N ARG A 98 -6.36 14.56 3.42
CA ARG A 98 -5.44 15.47 2.71
C ARG A 98 -4.29 14.69 2.10
N LEU A 99 -3.76 15.21 1.01
CA LEU A 99 -2.54 14.72 0.41
C LEU A 99 -1.38 15.61 0.81
N ARG A 100 -0.30 14.98 1.25
CA ARG A 100 0.96 15.64 1.60
C ARG A 100 2.06 15.09 0.68
N PRO A 101 2.85 15.95 0.01
CA PRO A 101 3.95 15.46 -0.84
C PRO A 101 4.86 14.51 -0.07
N SER A 102 5.22 13.41 -0.72
CA SER A 102 6.15 12.40 -0.19
C SER A 102 6.96 11.81 -1.33
N TYR A 103 7.69 10.73 -1.09
CA TYR A 103 8.50 10.06 -2.10
C TYR A 103 8.28 8.55 -2.07
N PHE A 104 7.87 7.98 -3.20
CA PHE A 104 7.90 6.55 -3.46
C PHE A 104 8.53 6.30 -4.83
N PRO A 105 9.53 5.39 -4.97
CA PRO A 105 10.24 5.21 -6.24
C PRO A 105 9.36 4.84 -7.45
N PHE A 106 8.20 4.26 -7.19
CA PHE A 106 7.25 3.77 -8.19
C PHE A 106 6.14 4.77 -8.54
N THR A 107 6.12 5.97 -7.95
CA THR A 107 5.19 7.06 -8.30
C THR A 107 5.88 8.41 -8.45
N GLU A 108 5.40 9.24 -9.38
CA GLU A 108 5.86 10.62 -9.59
C GLU A 108 4.76 11.45 -10.30
N PRO A 109 4.13 12.44 -9.63
CA PRO A 109 4.34 12.84 -8.23
C PRO A 109 3.84 11.80 -7.21
N SER A 110 4.47 11.82 -6.03
CA SER A 110 4.15 10.97 -4.88
C SER A 110 3.52 11.77 -3.73
N ALA A 111 2.60 11.14 -2.98
CA ALA A 111 1.95 11.74 -1.82
C ALA A 111 1.59 10.71 -0.74
N GLU A 112 1.58 11.13 0.51
CA GLU A 112 0.93 10.43 1.61
C GLU A 112 -0.49 10.94 1.79
N MET A 113 -1.41 10.03 2.08
CA MET A 113 -2.78 10.33 2.44
C MET A 113 -2.92 10.33 3.97
N ASP A 114 -3.29 11.48 4.52
CA ASP A 114 -3.63 11.61 5.94
C ASP A 114 -5.14 11.67 6.13
N LEU A 115 -5.64 11.09 7.22
CA LEU A 115 -7.02 11.17 7.70
C LEU A 115 -7.11 12.07 8.93
N TRP A 116 -8.17 12.88 9.02
CA TRP A 116 -8.45 13.71 10.20
C TRP A 116 -9.22 12.93 11.26
N PHE A 117 -8.71 12.93 12.48
CA PHE A 117 -9.37 12.33 13.64
C PHE A 117 -9.60 13.40 14.72
N PRO A 118 -10.86 13.75 15.04
CA PRO A 118 -11.15 14.71 16.10
C PRO A 118 -10.77 14.15 17.48
N ASP A 119 -10.95 12.85 17.70
CA ASP A 119 -10.73 12.18 18.98
C ASP A 119 -9.36 11.50 19.07
N LYS A 120 -8.40 11.91 18.23
CA LYS A 120 -7.03 11.39 18.27
C LYS A 120 -6.45 11.58 19.68
N LYS A 121 -5.80 10.54 20.20
CA LYS A 121 -5.05 10.61 21.47
C LYS A 121 -4.04 11.76 21.44
N GLY A 122 -4.18 12.70 22.37
CA GLY A 122 -3.37 13.93 22.42
C GLY A 122 -4.00 15.15 21.71
N GLY A 123 -5.24 15.03 21.22
CA GLY A 123 -6.03 16.10 20.63
C GLY A 123 -6.27 15.91 19.12
N PRO A 124 -7.25 16.65 18.54
CA PRO A 124 -7.61 16.55 17.13
C PRO A 124 -6.39 16.67 16.21
N GLY A 125 -6.26 15.76 15.25
CA GLY A 125 -5.10 15.78 14.38
C GLY A 125 -5.18 14.85 13.16
N TRP A 126 -4.21 15.06 12.28
CA TRP A 126 -3.99 14.22 11.10
C TRP A 126 -3.20 12.96 11.48
N ILE A 127 -3.58 11.84 10.87
CA ILE A 127 -2.88 10.56 10.99
C ILE A 127 -2.67 10.00 9.59
N GLU A 128 -1.44 9.58 9.29
CA GLU A 128 -1.10 8.90 8.05
C GLU A 128 -1.90 7.59 7.91
N TRP A 129 -2.51 7.40 6.74
CA TRP A 129 -3.27 6.20 6.40
C TRP A 129 -2.57 5.33 5.36
N GLY A 130 -1.91 5.95 4.38
CA GLY A 130 -1.19 5.22 3.34
C GLY A 130 -0.52 6.12 2.30
N GLY A 131 0.26 5.48 1.41
CA GLY A 131 0.96 6.15 0.32
C GLY A 131 0.19 6.07 -1.00
N CYS A 132 0.37 7.06 -1.86
CA CYS A 132 -0.23 7.12 -3.19
C CYS A 132 0.59 7.98 -4.16
N GLY A 133 0.22 7.96 -5.43
CA GLY A 133 0.77 8.86 -6.43
C GLY A 133 0.47 8.45 -7.86
N MET A 134 0.93 9.25 -8.81
CA MET A 134 0.85 8.93 -10.23
C MET A 134 1.92 7.89 -10.57
N VAL A 135 1.58 6.82 -11.28
CA VAL A 135 2.52 5.73 -11.61
C VAL A 135 3.71 6.30 -12.37
N ASN A 136 4.92 6.01 -11.89
CA ASN A 136 6.15 6.51 -12.50
C ASN A 136 6.25 6.00 -13.96
N PRO A 137 6.57 6.86 -14.95
CA PRO A 137 6.71 6.45 -16.36
C PRO A 137 7.64 5.26 -16.58
N ASN A 138 8.67 5.08 -15.75
CA ASN A 138 9.58 3.93 -15.85
C ASN A 138 8.89 2.59 -15.50
N VAL A 139 7.90 2.61 -14.59
CA VAL A 139 7.09 1.42 -14.28
C VAL A 139 6.24 1.04 -15.49
N LEU A 140 5.62 2.01 -16.16
CA LEU A 140 4.84 1.77 -17.38
C LEU A 140 5.71 1.20 -18.51
N ARG A 141 6.87 1.83 -18.77
CA ARG A 141 7.84 1.35 -19.77
C ARG A 141 8.32 -0.08 -19.48
N SER A 142 8.53 -0.42 -18.21
CA SER A 142 8.95 -1.78 -17.82
C SER A 142 7.91 -2.86 -18.16
N ALA A 143 6.65 -2.46 -18.32
CA ALA A 143 5.54 -3.32 -18.73
C ALA A 143 5.18 -3.18 -20.24
N GLY A 144 5.97 -2.44 -21.02
CA GLY A 144 5.71 -2.22 -22.46
C GLY A 144 4.58 -1.23 -22.76
N ILE A 145 4.26 -0.35 -21.80
CA ILE A 145 3.17 0.64 -21.93
C ILE A 145 3.78 2.02 -22.21
N ASP A 146 3.25 2.72 -23.21
CA ASP A 146 3.67 4.06 -23.60
C ASP A 146 3.13 5.13 -22.63
N PRO A 147 4.00 5.80 -21.84
CA PRO A 147 3.58 6.82 -20.88
C PRO A 147 3.10 8.13 -21.52
N ASP A 148 3.31 8.34 -22.83
CA ASP A 148 2.77 9.50 -23.54
C ASP A 148 1.29 9.29 -23.91
N LEU A 149 0.84 8.02 -23.95
CA LEU A 149 -0.54 7.65 -24.26
C LEU A 149 -1.35 7.27 -23.01
N TYR A 150 -0.71 6.62 -22.04
CA TYR A 150 -1.35 6.13 -20.82
C TYR A 150 -0.73 6.78 -19.59
N SER A 151 -1.59 7.15 -18.66
CA SER A 151 -1.20 7.54 -17.31
C SER A 151 -1.84 6.58 -16.32
N GLY A 152 -1.44 6.70 -15.05
CA GLY A 152 -2.06 5.90 -14.02
C GLY A 152 -1.79 6.45 -12.64
N PHE A 153 -2.55 5.97 -11.68
CA PHE A 153 -2.29 6.22 -10.27
C PHE A 153 -2.27 4.91 -9.50
N ALA A 154 -1.56 4.92 -8.38
CA ALA A 154 -1.54 3.82 -7.44
C ALA A 154 -1.70 4.34 -6.01
N PHE A 155 -2.20 3.49 -5.13
CA PHE A 155 -2.23 3.72 -3.70
C PHE A 155 -2.08 2.41 -2.93
N GLY A 156 -1.62 2.52 -1.68
CA GLY A 156 -1.45 1.40 -0.77
C GLY A 156 -1.84 1.77 0.64
N VAL A 157 -2.66 0.92 1.27
CA VAL A 157 -3.09 1.06 2.67
C VAL A 157 -2.79 -0.22 3.45
N GLY A 158 -2.36 -0.07 4.70
CA GLY A 158 -2.20 -1.17 5.64
C GLY A 158 -3.55 -1.54 6.23
N MET A 159 -3.92 -2.83 6.21
CA MET A 159 -5.21 -3.31 6.70
C MET A 159 -5.28 -3.25 8.22
N GLU A 160 -4.22 -3.69 8.92
CA GLU A 160 -4.10 -3.62 10.37
C GLU A 160 -4.15 -2.16 10.83
N ARG A 161 -3.42 -1.27 10.15
CA ARG A 161 -3.47 0.17 10.43
C ARG A 161 -4.88 0.74 10.25
N THR A 162 -5.58 0.32 9.19
CA THR A 162 -6.96 0.74 8.93
C THR A 162 -7.91 0.24 10.03
N LEU A 163 -7.73 -1.00 10.49
CA LEU A 163 -8.53 -1.61 11.55
C LEU A 163 -8.32 -0.91 12.89
N LEU A 164 -7.06 -0.65 13.27
CA LEU A 164 -6.70 0.13 14.46
C LEU A 164 -7.41 1.49 14.45
N LEU A 165 -7.32 2.22 13.34
CA LEU A 165 -7.92 3.55 13.21
C LEU A 165 -9.45 3.54 13.20
N ARG A 166 -10.08 2.49 12.65
CA ARG A 166 -11.54 2.41 12.53
C ARG A 166 -12.22 1.98 13.83
N HIS A 167 -11.56 1.11 14.61
CA HIS A 167 -12.14 0.50 15.81
C HIS A 167 -11.52 1.00 17.12
N ASP A 168 -10.67 2.03 17.06
CA ASP A 168 -9.96 2.58 18.23
C ASP A 168 -9.19 1.51 19.03
N ILE A 169 -8.63 0.54 18.30
CA ILE A 169 -7.80 -0.50 18.89
C ILE A 169 -6.42 0.11 19.13
N ASN A 170 -5.92 -0.07 20.35
CA ASN A 170 -4.71 0.60 20.82
C ASN A 170 -3.44 -0.27 20.72
N ASP A 171 -3.58 -1.57 20.49
CA ASP A 171 -2.47 -2.51 20.47
C ASP A 171 -2.56 -3.48 19.28
N MET A 172 -1.49 -3.58 18.50
CA MET A 172 -1.39 -4.50 17.38
C MET A 172 -1.29 -5.97 17.83
N HIS A 173 -0.89 -6.23 19.08
CA HIS A 173 -0.85 -7.59 19.65
C HIS A 173 -2.23 -8.26 19.60
N ASP A 174 -3.29 -7.49 19.89
CA ASP A 174 -4.67 -7.97 19.84
C ASP A 174 -5.04 -8.55 18.47
N LEU A 175 -4.42 -8.04 17.39
CA LEU A 175 -4.68 -8.49 16.02
C LEU A 175 -3.93 -9.77 15.63
N VAL A 176 -2.77 -10.04 16.26
CA VAL A 176 -1.82 -11.05 15.76
C VAL A 176 -1.63 -12.24 16.72
N GLU A 177 -1.97 -12.09 17.99
CA GLU A 177 -1.80 -13.16 19.00
C GLU A 177 -2.83 -14.29 18.86
N GLY A 178 -3.91 -14.06 18.11
CA GLY A 178 -4.94 -15.07 17.85
C GLY A 178 -5.85 -15.34 19.06
N ASP A 179 -6.04 -14.35 19.92
CA ASP A 179 -6.99 -14.44 21.03
C ASP A 179 -8.42 -14.52 20.52
N VAL A 180 -9.13 -15.60 20.86
CA VAL A 180 -10.54 -15.79 20.48
C VAL A 180 -11.43 -14.67 20.99
N ARG A 181 -11.11 -14.08 22.15
CA ARG A 181 -11.88 -12.99 22.76
C ARG A 181 -11.83 -11.71 21.93
N PHE A 182 -10.76 -11.49 21.18
CA PHE A 182 -10.68 -10.36 20.25
C PHE A 182 -11.57 -10.59 19.03
N SER A 183 -11.59 -11.83 18.52
CA SER A 183 -12.35 -12.18 17.32
C SER A 183 -13.87 -12.27 17.54
N GLU A 184 -14.32 -12.40 18.79
CA GLU A 184 -15.75 -12.50 19.16
C GLU A 184 -16.45 -11.15 19.44
N GLN A 185 -15.72 -10.03 19.40
CA GLN A 185 -16.27 -8.67 19.61
C GLN A 185 -17.10 -8.18 18.41
#